data_AF-A0A8F3AJ86-F1
#
_entry.id   AF-A0A8F3AJ86-F1
#
_cell.length_a   1.000
_cell.length_b   1.000
_cell.length_c   1.000
_cell.angle_alpha   90.00
_cell.angle_beta   90.00
_cell.angle_gamma   90.00
#
_symmetry.space_group_name_H-M   'P 1'
#
loop_
_entity.id
_entity.type
_entity.pdbx_description
1 polymer ?
#
loop_
_entity_poly.entity_id
_entity_poly.type
_entity_poly.pdbx_seq_one_letter_code
_entity_poly.pdbx_strand_id
1 'polypeptide(L)'
;MRTALTIALLGVATVLVRFDNPLQTSIAFGLFGFAFTARLIPKLGPSFKKAGLQGRDMSKSCPVEPIPESMGIVSSVTYIILLVLIIPFVFFKYLVSYSSIANDDDMLANYRTQYKTSQGNQLFPHNKLAEYLSGALCLLSTILLGIFDDLFDIRWRHKFFLPAVASLPLLIVYYVDFSVTSIVVPGFITKSPAGVWVLIAFNQVFQATNSFITRITGLKFTTLAIDYDINSTVPSLLDLGIFYYGYMSALSIFCPNAINILAGINGLEVGQSIVLGVLLLLNDICYLSTSSISQAARDSHLFSAIFLMPFIGVSAGLYLYNKYPSQVFVGDTYCYFSGMVFAVVGILGHFSKTLLMLFFIQIVNFLYSVPQLFHVVPCPRHRLPKYNPSDNLMYPSYATIDEKGFGRMLLAILSSLKFVAVKRSESGEITEFSNLTIINLVLVWFGPQREDTLCNLLLAIQFCIGLFMLVLRHTLGPWLFGYDNLSWGVK
;
A
#
# COMPACT_ATOMS: atom_id res chain seq x y z
N MET A 1 -13.69 20.58 -14.02
CA MET A 1 -12.65 21.54 -13.61
C MET A 1 -12.59 22.69 -14.62
N ARG A 2 -12.62 23.95 -14.18
CA ARG A 2 -12.52 25.10 -15.10
C ARG A 2 -11.12 25.10 -15.74
N THR A 3 -11.03 25.24 -17.07
CA THR A 3 -9.76 25.22 -17.84
C THR A 3 -8.71 26.17 -17.24
N ALA A 4 -9.13 27.34 -16.75
CA ALA A 4 -8.25 28.30 -16.09
C ALA A 4 -7.55 27.75 -14.84
N LEU A 5 -8.24 26.95 -14.02
CA LEU A 5 -7.66 26.33 -12.82
C LEU A 5 -6.60 25.30 -13.22
N THR A 6 -6.82 24.55 -14.29
CA THR A 6 -5.85 23.55 -14.77
C THR A 6 -4.58 24.25 -15.26
N ILE A 7 -4.73 25.31 -16.05
CA ILE A 7 -3.60 26.11 -16.54
C ILE A 7 -2.82 26.73 -15.38
N ALA A 8 -3.52 27.30 -14.39
CA ALA A 8 -2.89 27.87 -13.21
C ALA A 8 -2.08 26.82 -12.42
N LEU A 9 -2.66 25.64 -12.18
CA LEU A 9 -1.95 24.55 -11.49
C LEU A 9 -0.75 24.04 -12.27
N LEU A 10 -0.86 23.92 -13.60
CA LEU A 10 0.28 23.55 -14.45
C LEU A 10 1.39 24.62 -14.40
N GLY A 11 1.03 25.90 -14.41
CA GLY A 11 1.98 27.00 -14.26
C GLY A 11 2.72 26.96 -12.92
N VAL A 12 1.99 26.76 -11.81
CA VAL A 12 2.58 26.59 -10.48
C VAL A 12 3.50 25.37 -10.43
N ALA A 13 3.06 24.23 -10.97
CA ALA A 13 3.86 23.01 -11.05
C ALA A 13 5.17 23.24 -11.80
N THR A 14 5.12 23.88 -12.97
CA THR A 14 6.32 24.21 -13.76
C THR A 14 7.30 25.11 -12.99
N VAL A 15 6.80 26.11 -12.26
CA VAL A 15 7.65 27.00 -11.44
C VAL A 15 8.32 26.24 -10.29
N LEU A 16 7.65 25.23 -9.73
CA LEU A 16 8.16 24.42 -8.63
C LEU A 16 9.23 23.41 -9.06
N VAL A 17 9.34 23.05 -10.34
CA VAL A 17 10.37 22.13 -10.81
C VAL A 17 11.76 22.71 -10.56
N ARG A 18 12.61 21.90 -9.92
CA ARG A 18 13.99 22.23 -9.57
C ARG A 18 14.88 20.99 -9.73
N PHE A 19 15.91 21.12 -10.57
CA PHE A 19 16.83 20.01 -10.89
C PHE A 19 17.73 19.59 -9.71
N ASP A 20 17.95 20.50 -8.76
CA ASP A 20 18.77 20.32 -7.57
C ASP A 20 17.96 19.84 -6.34
N ASN A 21 16.62 19.85 -6.41
CA ASN A 21 15.75 19.46 -5.31
C ASN A 21 14.68 18.45 -5.76
N PRO A 22 14.97 17.13 -5.62
CA PRO A 22 14.04 16.06 -5.99
C PRO A 22 12.71 16.14 -5.24
N LEU A 23 12.72 16.49 -3.95
CA LEU A 23 11.51 16.56 -3.13
C LEU A 23 10.56 17.67 -3.63
N GLN A 24 11.10 18.85 -3.92
CA GLN A 24 10.31 19.95 -4.48
C GLN A 24 9.76 19.59 -5.87
N THR A 25 10.58 18.93 -6.69
CA THR A 25 10.14 18.43 -8.00
C THR A 25 9.05 17.37 -7.87
N SER A 26 9.09 16.50 -6.85
CA SER A 26 8.00 15.56 -6.58
C SER A 26 6.68 16.24 -6.23
N ILE A 27 6.70 17.38 -5.53
CA ILE A 27 5.50 18.20 -5.30
C ILE A 27 4.93 18.70 -6.63
N ALA A 28 5.80 19.22 -7.51
CA ALA A 28 5.40 19.64 -8.85
C ALA A 28 4.76 18.49 -9.65
N PHE A 29 5.33 17.28 -9.55
CA PHE A 29 4.80 16.08 -10.20
C PHE A 29 3.46 15.63 -9.61
N GLY A 30 3.23 15.81 -8.31
CA GLY A 30 1.91 15.67 -7.69
C GLY A 30 0.87 16.61 -8.32
N LEU A 31 1.22 17.89 -8.51
CA LEU A 31 0.34 18.86 -9.16
C LEU A 31 0.09 18.53 -10.64
N PHE A 32 1.12 18.10 -11.37
CA PHE A 32 0.97 17.58 -12.74
C PHE A 32 0.03 16.37 -12.77
N GLY A 33 0.20 15.40 -11.88
CA GLY A 33 -0.65 14.22 -11.76
C GLY A 33 -2.11 14.57 -11.52
N PHE A 34 -2.38 15.48 -10.58
CA PHE A 34 -3.72 15.99 -10.34
C PHE A 34 -4.33 16.65 -11.59
N ALA A 35 -3.60 17.59 -12.20
CA ALA A 35 -4.08 18.37 -13.34
C ALA A 35 -4.36 17.49 -14.57
N PHE A 36 -3.44 16.57 -14.90
CA PHE A 36 -3.61 15.65 -16.03
C PHE A 36 -4.74 14.65 -15.78
N THR A 37 -4.77 14.01 -14.61
CA THR A 37 -5.81 13.02 -14.29
C THR A 37 -7.19 13.67 -14.30
N ALA A 38 -7.34 14.84 -13.67
CA ALA A 38 -8.60 15.57 -13.63
C ALA A 38 -9.07 16.04 -15.04
N ARG A 39 -8.13 16.26 -15.97
CA ARG A 39 -8.45 16.65 -17.35
C ARG A 39 -8.81 15.44 -18.22
N LEU A 40 -8.15 14.30 -18.01
CA LEU A 40 -8.26 13.11 -18.86
C LEU A 40 -9.50 12.27 -18.56
N ILE A 41 -9.87 12.10 -17.28
CA ILE A 41 -11.02 11.29 -16.86
C ILE A 41 -12.31 11.62 -17.64
N PRO A 42 -12.80 12.87 -17.66
CA PRO A 42 -14.05 13.19 -18.36
C PRO A 42 -13.93 13.06 -19.89
N LYS A 43 -12.73 13.18 -20.45
CA LYS A 43 -12.50 13.01 -21.90
C LYS A 43 -12.50 11.55 -22.32
N LEU A 44 -11.97 10.66 -21.47
CA LEU A 44 -11.83 9.24 -21.76
C LEU A 44 -13.04 8.42 -21.33
N GLY A 45 -13.82 8.89 -20.35
CA GLY A 45 -15.02 8.20 -19.85
C GLY A 45 -15.98 7.70 -20.96
N PRO A 46 -16.35 8.52 -21.97
CA PRO A 46 -17.19 8.07 -23.07
C PRO A 46 -16.60 6.89 -23.88
N SER A 47 -15.27 6.87 -24.06
CA SER A 47 -14.58 5.78 -24.76
C SER A 47 -14.63 4.47 -23.96
N PHE A 48 -14.50 4.55 -22.64
CA PHE A 48 -14.62 3.38 -21.75
C PHE A 48 -16.04 2.81 -21.80
N LYS A 49 -17.06 3.67 -21.73
CA LYS A 49 -18.46 3.24 -21.93
C LYS A 49 -18.67 2.58 -23.30
N LYS A 50 -18.10 3.14 -24.37
CA LYS A 50 -18.16 2.56 -25.72
C LYS A 50 -17.49 1.19 -25.80
N ALA A 51 -16.43 0.96 -25.04
CA ALA A 51 -15.75 -0.32 -24.93
C ALA A 51 -16.48 -1.35 -24.05
N GLY A 52 -17.61 -0.98 -23.43
CA GLY A 52 -18.37 -1.85 -22.54
C GLY A 52 -17.93 -1.79 -21.07
N LEU A 53 -16.91 -0.99 -20.73
CA LEU A 53 -16.46 -0.77 -19.35
C LEU A 53 -17.36 0.26 -18.66
N GLN A 54 -18.48 -0.22 -18.14
CA GLN A 54 -19.46 0.60 -17.43
C GLN A 54 -20.19 -0.18 -16.33
N GLY A 55 -20.49 0.51 -15.23
CA GLY A 55 -21.19 -0.04 -14.07
C GLY A 55 -22.41 0.80 -13.71
N ARG A 56 -23.39 0.19 -13.03
CA ARG A 56 -24.53 0.91 -12.43
C ARG A 56 -24.26 1.12 -10.96
N ASP A 57 -24.52 2.33 -10.50
CA ASP A 57 -24.43 2.68 -9.09
C ASP A 57 -25.60 2.07 -8.31
N MET A 58 -25.29 1.04 -7.50
CA MET A 58 -26.29 0.32 -6.70
C MET A 58 -26.79 1.15 -5.50
N SER A 59 -26.14 2.28 -5.20
CA SER A 59 -26.51 3.21 -4.13
C SER A 59 -27.43 4.35 -4.59
N LYS A 60 -28.02 4.26 -5.79
CA LYS A 60 -28.90 5.29 -6.36
C LYS A 60 -30.27 4.73 -6.74
N SER A 61 -31.30 5.58 -6.66
CA SER A 61 -32.67 5.24 -7.05
C SER A 61 -32.77 5.04 -8.57
N CYS A 62 -33.44 3.98 -9.02
CA CYS A 62 -33.68 3.74 -10.44
C CYS A 62 -34.56 4.84 -11.07
N PRO A 63 -34.34 5.20 -12.35
CA PRO A 63 -33.34 4.65 -13.28
C PRO A 63 -31.96 5.28 -13.09
N VAL A 64 -30.92 4.43 -12.99
CA VAL A 64 -29.51 4.86 -12.86
C VAL A 64 -28.80 4.66 -14.20
N GLU A 65 -28.30 5.74 -14.79
CA GLU A 65 -27.46 5.65 -15.98
C GLU A 65 -26.12 4.98 -15.67
N PRO A 66 -25.64 4.04 -16.50
CA PRO A 66 -24.32 3.46 -16.33
C PRO A 66 -23.23 4.53 -16.39
N ILE A 67 -22.28 4.48 -15.48
CA ILE A 67 -21.10 5.36 -15.45
C ILE A 67 -19.86 4.57 -15.91
N PRO A 68 -18.81 5.25 -16.43
CA PRO A 68 -17.58 4.58 -16.83
C PRO A 68 -16.95 3.80 -15.67
N GLU A 69 -16.56 2.55 -15.93
CA GLU A 69 -15.85 1.65 -15.01
C GLU A 69 -14.35 1.65 -15.30
N SER A 70 -13.53 1.13 -14.38
CA SER A 70 -12.07 0.98 -14.58
C SER A 70 -11.32 2.27 -14.87
N MET A 71 -11.83 3.42 -14.41
CA MET A 71 -11.16 4.72 -14.59
C MET A 71 -9.87 4.85 -13.77
N GLY A 72 -9.59 3.88 -12.90
CA GLY A 72 -8.29 3.65 -12.29
C GLY A 72 -7.16 3.56 -13.32
N ILE A 73 -7.43 2.99 -14.51
CA ILE A 73 -6.47 2.89 -15.63
C ILE A 73 -5.90 4.27 -16.00
N VAL A 74 -6.75 5.29 -16.08
CA VAL A 74 -6.31 6.65 -16.46
C VAL A 74 -5.36 7.22 -15.41
N SER A 75 -5.69 7.05 -14.12
CA SER A 75 -4.86 7.54 -13.02
C SER A 75 -3.52 6.79 -12.91
N SER A 76 -3.53 5.47 -13.06
CA SER A 76 -2.34 4.62 -12.91
C SER A 76 -1.38 4.77 -14.07
N VAL A 77 -1.87 4.89 -15.31
CA VAL A 77 -1.04 5.19 -16.49
C VAL A 77 -0.42 6.59 -16.37
N THR A 78 -1.21 7.59 -15.92
CA THR A 78 -0.69 8.94 -15.67
C THR A 78 0.43 8.90 -14.62
N TYR A 79 0.24 8.13 -13.55
CA TYR A 79 1.25 7.95 -12.52
C TYR A 79 2.54 7.31 -13.05
N ILE A 80 2.46 6.23 -13.83
CA ILE A 80 3.64 5.56 -14.38
C ILE A 80 4.45 6.51 -15.27
N ILE A 81 3.77 7.30 -16.11
CA ILE A 81 4.44 8.30 -16.95
C ILE A 81 5.19 9.30 -16.06
N LEU A 82 4.56 9.82 -15.01
CA LEU A 82 5.20 10.75 -14.08
C LEU A 82 6.36 10.12 -13.33
N LEU A 83 6.22 8.86 -12.91
CA LEU A 83 7.27 8.13 -12.21
C LEU A 83 8.50 7.92 -13.10
N VAL A 84 8.32 7.60 -14.38
CA VAL A 84 9.46 7.49 -15.32
C VAL A 84 10.09 8.85 -15.58
N LEU A 85 9.28 9.90 -15.72
CA LEU A 85 9.76 11.25 -16.01
C LEU A 85 10.50 11.89 -14.82
N ILE A 86 10.28 11.46 -13.58
CA ILE A 86 10.96 12.03 -12.42
C ILE A 86 12.37 11.46 -12.21
N ILE A 87 12.64 10.25 -12.72
CA ILE A 87 13.93 9.55 -12.54
C ILE A 87 15.12 10.45 -12.95
N PRO A 88 15.14 11.10 -14.13
CA PRO A 88 16.24 11.99 -14.50
C PRO A 88 16.47 13.15 -13.52
N PHE A 89 15.42 13.65 -12.86
CA PHE A 89 15.54 14.71 -11.86
C PHE A 89 16.16 14.19 -10.55
N VAL A 90 15.80 12.98 -10.13
CA VAL A 90 16.41 12.31 -8.96
C VAL A 90 17.91 12.12 -9.16
N PHE A 91 18.33 11.74 -10.37
CA PHE A 91 19.74 11.47 -10.70
C PHE A 91 20.45 12.63 -11.38
N PHE A 92 19.85 13.83 -11.42
CA PHE A 92 20.36 14.96 -12.21
C PHE A 92 21.82 15.31 -11.90
N LYS A 93 22.18 15.35 -10.61
CA LYS A 93 23.55 15.60 -10.15
C LYS A 93 24.57 14.65 -10.80
N TYR A 94 24.21 13.37 -10.96
CA TYR A 94 25.08 12.37 -11.57
C TYR A 94 25.08 12.52 -13.09
N LEU A 95 23.93 12.77 -13.73
CA LEU A 95 23.85 12.93 -15.19
C LEU A 95 24.65 14.14 -15.71
N VAL A 96 24.65 15.25 -14.98
CA VAL A 96 25.44 16.44 -15.34
C VAL A 96 26.94 16.21 -15.20
N SER A 97 27.39 15.46 -14.20
CA SER A 97 28.83 15.16 -14.06
C SER A 97 29.37 14.29 -15.20
N TYR A 98 28.54 13.42 -15.80
CA TYR A 98 28.95 12.59 -16.94
C TYR A 98 28.96 13.34 -18.28
N SER A 99 28.07 14.31 -18.47
CA SER A 99 27.95 15.04 -19.74
C SER A 99 29.05 16.09 -19.96
N SER A 100 29.77 16.49 -18.92
CA SER A 100 31.03 17.26 -19.03
C SER A 100 32.26 16.43 -19.43
N ILE A 101 32.10 15.12 -19.72
CA ILE A 101 33.20 14.16 -19.97
C ILE A 101 33.08 13.58 -21.39
N ALA A 102 33.29 14.42 -22.41
CA ALA A 102 33.13 14.05 -23.82
C ALA A 102 34.42 13.57 -24.53
N ASN A 103 35.54 13.41 -23.80
CA ASN A 103 36.82 12.94 -24.37
C ASN A 103 37.13 11.51 -23.91
N ASP A 104 37.29 10.59 -24.86
CA ASP A 104 37.52 9.15 -24.62
C ASP A 104 38.84 8.88 -23.85
N ASP A 105 39.88 9.68 -24.08
CA ASP A 105 41.19 9.53 -23.42
C ASP A 105 41.12 9.88 -21.91
N ASP A 106 40.32 10.89 -21.55
CA ASP A 106 40.08 11.29 -20.16
C ASP A 106 39.17 10.27 -19.43
N MET A 107 38.32 9.55 -20.18
CA MET A 107 37.45 8.50 -19.65
C MET A 107 38.25 7.26 -19.24
N LEU A 108 39.17 6.78 -20.09
CA LEU A 108 40.06 5.64 -19.80
C LEU A 108 41.07 5.93 -18.68
N ALA A 109 41.60 7.15 -18.63
CA ALA A 109 42.45 7.60 -17.55
C ALA A 109 41.69 7.62 -16.21
N ASN A 110 40.47 8.19 -16.19
CA ASN A 110 39.65 8.23 -14.99
C ASN A 110 39.11 6.86 -14.58
N TYR A 111 38.79 5.92 -15.46
CA TYR A 111 38.48 4.54 -15.05
C TYR A 111 39.65 3.90 -14.30
N ARG A 112 40.89 4.12 -14.76
CA ARG A 112 42.10 3.65 -14.05
C ARG A 112 42.32 4.38 -12.71
N THR A 113 41.97 5.66 -12.61
CA THR A 113 42.07 6.45 -11.37
C THR A 113 40.91 6.12 -10.40
N GLN A 114 39.72 5.80 -10.91
CA GLN A 114 38.50 5.48 -10.17
C GLN A 114 38.58 4.10 -9.51
N TYR A 115 39.27 3.13 -10.13
CA TYR A 115 39.68 1.88 -9.47
C TYR A 115 40.72 2.10 -8.36
N LYS A 116 41.44 3.23 -8.35
CA LYS A 116 42.48 3.55 -7.37
C LYS A 116 42.04 4.56 -6.30
N THR A 117 40.88 5.19 -6.42
CA THR A 117 40.43 6.25 -5.48
C THR A 117 38.97 6.03 -5.06
N SER A 118 38.74 5.06 -4.17
CA SER A 118 37.47 4.84 -3.46
C SER A 118 37.03 5.98 -2.51
N GLN A 119 37.53 7.20 -2.67
CA GLN A 119 37.24 8.33 -1.77
C GLN A 119 36.50 9.52 -2.42
N GLY A 120 36.09 9.42 -3.70
CA GLY A 120 35.60 10.58 -4.47
C GLY A 120 34.10 10.69 -4.79
N ASN A 121 33.25 9.68 -4.56
CA ASN A 121 31.80 9.73 -4.89
C ASN A 121 31.44 10.24 -6.32
N GLN A 122 32.19 9.82 -7.36
CA GLN A 122 31.94 10.21 -8.76
C GLN A 122 31.35 9.10 -9.65
N LEU A 123 30.92 7.96 -9.09
CA LEU A 123 30.27 6.87 -9.84
C LEU A 123 28.75 7.06 -9.86
N PHE A 124 28.12 6.77 -11.00
CA PHE A 124 26.66 6.72 -11.12
C PHE A 124 26.09 5.65 -10.18
N PRO A 125 25.10 5.99 -9.33
CA PRO A 125 24.55 5.05 -8.36
C PRO A 125 23.54 4.09 -9.01
N HIS A 126 24.05 3.06 -9.70
CA HIS A 126 23.24 2.09 -10.42
C HIS A 126 22.29 1.29 -9.52
N ASN A 127 22.68 0.98 -8.28
CA ASN A 127 21.83 0.34 -7.28
C ASN A 127 20.59 1.20 -6.98
N LYS A 128 20.79 2.51 -6.73
CA LYS A 128 19.68 3.43 -6.52
C LYS A 128 18.80 3.52 -7.75
N LEU A 129 19.36 3.58 -8.97
CA LEU A 129 18.53 3.55 -10.17
C LEU A 129 17.72 2.24 -10.29
N ALA A 130 18.30 1.10 -9.93
CA ALA A 130 17.62 -0.20 -9.94
C ALA A 130 16.44 -0.24 -8.95
N GLU A 131 16.53 0.40 -7.78
CA GLU A 131 15.41 0.57 -6.84
C GLU A 131 14.21 1.29 -7.52
N TYR A 132 14.45 2.41 -8.20
CA TYR A 132 13.37 3.15 -8.90
C TYR A 132 12.79 2.35 -10.07
N LEU A 133 13.65 1.73 -10.90
CA LEU A 133 13.22 0.99 -12.08
C LEU A 133 12.47 -0.30 -11.71
N SER A 134 12.89 -1.01 -10.66
CA SER A 134 12.18 -2.20 -10.18
C SER A 134 10.83 -1.85 -9.56
N GLY A 135 10.75 -0.76 -8.80
CA GLY A 135 9.48 -0.21 -8.32
C GLY A 135 8.53 0.13 -9.48
N ALA A 136 9.03 0.82 -10.50
CA ALA A 136 8.25 1.15 -11.70
C ALA A 136 7.79 -0.10 -12.48
N LEU A 137 8.67 -1.09 -12.65
CA LEU A 137 8.36 -2.34 -13.35
C LEU A 137 7.34 -3.21 -12.58
N CYS A 138 7.47 -3.27 -11.26
CA CYS A 138 6.51 -3.92 -10.36
C CYS A 138 5.11 -3.29 -10.49
N LEU A 139 5.06 -1.96 -10.48
CA LEU A 139 3.81 -1.21 -10.63
C LEU A 139 3.21 -1.37 -12.03
N LEU A 140 4.02 -1.29 -13.08
CA LEU A 140 3.56 -1.53 -14.45
C LEU A 140 2.97 -2.94 -14.60
N SER A 141 3.64 -3.95 -14.05
CA SER A 141 3.17 -5.35 -14.07
C SER A 141 1.85 -5.49 -13.33
N THR A 142 1.70 -4.83 -12.18
CA THR A 142 0.47 -4.86 -11.37
C THR A 142 -0.69 -4.12 -12.03
N ILE A 143 -0.42 -2.98 -12.68
CA ILE A 143 -1.42 -2.23 -13.44
C ILE A 143 -1.92 -3.08 -14.61
N LEU A 144 -1.03 -3.75 -15.33
CA LEU A 144 -1.40 -4.65 -16.42
C LEU A 144 -2.30 -5.79 -15.92
N LEU A 145 -1.97 -6.39 -14.78
CA LEU A 145 -2.81 -7.41 -14.14
C LEU A 145 -4.19 -6.87 -13.75
N GLY A 146 -4.25 -5.67 -13.18
CA GLY A 146 -5.51 -5.01 -12.84
C GLY A 146 -6.38 -4.75 -14.07
N ILE A 147 -5.77 -4.30 -15.18
CA ILE A 147 -6.46 -4.12 -16.46
C ILE A 147 -7.03 -5.46 -16.95
N PHE A 148 -6.25 -6.54 -16.88
CA PHE A 148 -6.73 -7.86 -17.27
C PHE A 148 -7.84 -8.38 -16.35
N ASP A 149 -7.78 -8.10 -15.05
CA ASP A 149 -8.83 -8.50 -14.11
C ASP A 149 -10.15 -7.77 -14.42
N ASP A 150 -10.08 -6.45 -14.63
CA ASP A 150 -11.23 -5.63 -15.03
C ASP A 150 -11.83 -6.06 -16.37
N LEU A 151 -11.01 -6.52 -17.33
CA LEU A 151 -11.47 -6.94 -18.66
C LEU A 151 -12.01 -8.38 -18.70
N PHE A 152 -11.46 -9.28 -17.90
CA PHE A 152 -11.70 -10.72 -18.02
C PHE A 152 -12.40 -11.35 -16.81
N ASP A 153 -12.61 -10.62 -15.71
CA ASP A 153 -13.20 -11.11 -14.45
C ASP A 153 -12.53 -12.42 -13.99
N ILE A 154 -11.23 -12.32 -13.68
CA ILE A 154 -10.40 -13.49 -13.42
C ILE A 154 -10.86 -14.16 -12.12
N ARG A 155 -10.98 -15.50 -12.14
CA ARG A 155 -11.39 -16.27 -10.95
C ARG A 155 -10.46 -16.04 -9.76
N TRP A 156 -11.04 -15.93 -8.56
CA TRP A 156 -10.36 -15.62 -7.30
C TRP A 156 -9.10 -16.48 -7.01
N ARG A 157 -9.11 -17.77 -7.39
CA ARG A 157 -7.98 -18.69 -7.18
C ARG A 157 -6.71 -18.28 -7.92
N HIS A 158 -6.86 -17.62 -9.07
CA HIS A 158 -5.74 -17.07 -9.83
C HIS A 158 -5.41 -15.66 -9.32
N LYS A 159 -6.46 -14.86 -9.07
CA LYS A 159 -6.39 -13.50 -8.52
C LYS A 159 -5.49 -13.38 -7.29
N PHE A 160 -5.52 -14.38 -6.40
CA PHE A 160 -4.73 -14.39 -5.18
C PHE A 160 -3.20 -14.34 -5.39
N PHE A 161 -2.65 -15.07 -6.37
CA PHE A 161 -1.20 -15.21 -6.55
C PHE A 161 -0.61 -14.22 -7.56
N LEU A 162 -1.43 -13.58 -8.39
CA LEU A 162 -0.96 -12.67 -9.44
C LEU A 162 -0.14 -11.48 -8.89
N PRO A 163 -0.53 -10.81 -7.78
CA PRO A 163 0.27 -9.73 -7.21
C PRO A 163 1.67 -10.18 -6.74
N ALA A 164 1.81 -11.41 -6.24
CA ALA A 164 3.12 -11.96 -5.87
C ALA A 164 4.04 -12.09 -7.09
N VAL A 165 3.52 -12.55 -8.23
CA VAL A 165 4.29 -12.65 -9.47
C VAL A 165 4.68 -11.26 -9.98
N ALA A 166 3.77 -10.28 -9.93
CA ALA A 166 4.09 -8.91 -10.32
C ALA A 166 5.14 -8.23 -9.42
N SER A 167 5.25 -8.67 -8.16
CA SER A 167 6.27 -8.17 -7.23
C SER A 167 7.68 -8.75 -7.44
N LEU A 168 7.87 -9.75 -8.32
CA LEU A 168 9.18 -10.37 -8.53
C LEU A 168 10.33 -9.39 -8.86
N PRO A 169 10.15 -8.37 -9.73
CA PRO A 169 11.22 -7.40 -9.99
C PRO A 169 11.70 -6.69 -8.72
N LEU A 170 10.76 -6.33 -7.85
CA LEU A 170 11.02 -5.72 -6.55
C LEU A 170 11.81 -6.66 -5.64
N LEU A 171 11.42 -7.94 -5.57
CA LEU A 171 12.10 -8.95 -4.75
C LEU A 171 13.52 -9.23 -5.26
N ILE A 172 13.74 -9.23 -6.58
CA ILE A 172 15.06 -9.44 -7.19
C ILE A 172 16.00 -8.28 -6.84
N VAL A 173 15.54 -7.03 -6.98
CA VAL A 173 16.37 -5.88 -6.59
C VAL A 173 16.63 -5.87 -5.09
N TYR A 174 15.65 -6.24 -4.26
CA TYR A 174 15.88 -6.39 -2.83
C TYR A 174 16.98 -7.43 -2.52
N TYR A 175 17.01 -8.53 -3.27
CA TYR A 175 18.03 -9.57 -3.17
C TYR A 175 19.43 -9.08 -3.56
N VAL A 176 19.53 -8.29 -4.63
CA VAL A 176 20.83 -7.84 -5.14
C VAL A 176 21.40 -6.69 -4.31
N ASP A 177 20.57 -5.71 -3.95
CA ASP A 177 21.05 -4.43 -3.40
C ASP A 177 21.07 -4.39 -1.87
N PHE A 178 20.14 -5.06 -1.18
CA PHE A 178 20.05 -5.03 0.28
C PHE A 178 20.40 -6.38 0.90
N SER A 179 19.73 -7.45 0.46
CA SER A 179 19.80 -8.80 1.02
C SER A 179 19.71 -8.85 2.57
N VAL A 180 18.98 -7.92 3.19
CA VAL A 180 18.76 -7.89 4.65
C VAL A 180 17.49 -8.69 4.97
N THR A 181 17.66 -9.84 5.64
CA THR A 181 16.57 -10.74 6.01
C THR A 181 16.39 -10.91 7.52
N SER A 182 17.23 -10.24 8.30
CA SER A 182 17.19 -10.21 9.76
C SER A 182 16.14 -9.24 10.28
N ILE A 183 15.36 -9.68 11.25
CA ILE A 183 14.39 -8.85 11.95
C ILE A 183 14.77 -8.64 13.41
N VAL A 184 14.55 -7.43 13.92
CA VAL A 184 14.66 -7.15 15.36
C VAL A 184 13.55 -7.87 16.12
N VAL A 185 13.94 -8.64 17.12
CA VAL A 185 13.04 -9.37 18.02
C VAL A 185 12.72 -8.50 19.25
N PRO A 186 11.44 -8.34 19.63
CA PRO A 186 11.07 -7.60 20.83
C PRO A 186 11.72 -8.11 22.12
N GLY A 187 12.09 -7.19 23.01
CA GLY A 187 12.81 -7.52 24.25
C GLY A 187 12.04 -8.45 25.21
N PHE A 188 10.71 -8.43 25.20
CA PHE A 188 9.90 -9.32 26.04
C PHE A 188 10.00 -10.80 25.59
N ILE A 189 10.29 -11.07 24.31
CA ILE A 189 10.50 -12.43 23.81
C ILE A 189 11.89 -12.91 24.23
N THR A 190 12.92 -12.10 23.99
CA THR A 190 14.33 -12.45 24.28
C THR A 190 14.62 -12.59 25.77
N LYS A 191 13.86 -11.90 26.64
CA LYS A 191 13.98 -12.01 28.10
C LYS A 191 13.23 -13.20 28.72
N SER A 192 12.30 -13.81 27.99
CA SER A 192 11.49 -14.93 28.51
C SER A 192 12.13 -16.28 28.15
N PRO A 193 12.26 -17.25 29.08
CA PRO A 193 12.84 -18.56 28.77
C PRO A 193 12.07 -19.31 27.66
N ALA A 194 10.74 -19.21 27.68
CA ALA A 194 9.89 -19.76 26.62
C ALA A 194 10.14 -19.08 25.27
N GLY A 195 10.27 -17.74 25.25
CA GLY A 195 10.57 -16.99 24.04
C GLY A 195 11.93 -17.34 23.46
N VAL A 196 12.97 -17.48 24.29
CA VAL A 196 14.29 -17.96 23.85
C VAL A 196 14.20 -19.35 23.21
N TRP A 197 13.49 -20.29 23.84
CA TRP A 197 13.29 -21.62 23.26
C TRP A 197 12.59 -21.56 21.90
N VAL A 198 11.54 -20.75 21.77
CA VAL A 198 10.82 -20.56 20.49
C VAL A 198 11.73 -19.95 19.42
N LEU A 199 12.56 -18.96 19.77
CA LEU A 199 13.50 -18.34 18.85
C LEU A 199 14.54 -19.35 18.35
N ILE A 200 15.06 -20.22 19.23
CA ILE A 200 16.00 -21.28 18.83
C ILE A 200 15.32 -22.27 17.88
N ALA A 201 14.09 -22.71 18.21
CA ALA A 201 13.34 -23.63 17.36
C ALA A 201 13.07 -23.03 15.97
N PHE A 202 12.62 -21.77 15.89
CA PHE A 202 12.43 -21.08 14.62
C PHE A 202 13.71 -20.88 13.85
N ASN A 203 14.80 -20.47 14.51
CA ASN A 203 16.09 -20.30 13.86
C ASN A 203 16.59 -21.62 13.23
N GLN A 204 16.40 -22.77 13.91
CA GLN A 204 16.74 -24.08 13.34
C GLN A 204 15.91 -24.39 12.08
N VAL A 205 14.59 -24.16 12.12
CA VAL A 205 13.71 -24.36 10.96
C VAL A 205 14.13 -23.45 9.81
N PHE A 206 14.37 -22.16 10.08
CA PHE A 206 14.75 -21.18 9.06
C PHE A 206 16.08 -21.54 8.42
N GLN A 207 17.10 -21.90 9.20
CA GLN A 207 18.39 -22.34 8.67
C GLN A 207 18.27 -23.63 7.84
N ALA A 208 17.46 -24.60 8.28
CA ALA A 208 17.23 -25.84 7.54
C ALA A 208 16.54 -25.57 6.19
N THR A 209 15.48 -24.76 6.17
CA THR A 209 14.78 -24.39 4.94
C THR A 209 15.68 -23.57 4.02
N ASN A 210 16.42 -22.58 4.55
CA ASN A 210 17.36 -21.79 3.75
C ASN A 210 18.44 -22.66 3.11
N SER A 211 19.00 -23.62 3.86
CA SER A 211 19.99 -24.56 3.34
C SER A 211 19.41 -25.45 2.24
N PHE A 212 18.17 -25.92 2.43
CA PHE A 212 17.46 -26.72 1.42
C PHE A 212 17.21 -25.92 0.14
N ILE A 213 16.68 -24.69 0.25
CA ILE A 213 16.44 -23.82 -0.90
C ILE A 213 17.76 -23.45 -1.60
N THR A 214 18.82 -23.18 -0.85
CA THR A 214 20.15 -22.89 -1.40
C THR A 214 20.68 -24.09 -2.21
N ARG A 215 20.47 -25.32 -1.75
CA ARG A 215 20.87 -26.53 -2.50
C ARG A 215 20.12 -26.71 -3.81
N ILE A 216 18.85 -26.31 -3.85
CA ILE A 216 18.00 -26.46 -5.05
C ILE A 216 18.24 -25.33 -6.06
N THR A 217 18.32 -24.10 -5.57
CA THR A 217 18.32 -22.90 -6.41
C THR A 217 19.71 -22.31 -6.64
N GLY A 218 20.69 -22.65 -5.81
CA GLY A 218 21.98 -21.99 -5.74
C GLY A 218 21.94 -20.61 -5.08
N LEU A 219 20.76 -20.08 -4.75
CA LEU A 219 20.58 -18.76 -4.16
C LEU A 219 20.67 -18.83 -2.64
N LYS A 220 21.53 -18.00 -2.06
CA LYS A 220 21.67 -17.87 -0.61
C LYS A 220 20.84 -16.68 -0.12
N PHE A 221 19.83 -16.95 0.70
CA PHE A 221 18.97 -15.95 1.34
C PHE A 221 19.37 -15.80 2.80
N THR A 222 20.39 -15.00 3.07
CA THR A 222 20.87 -14.71 4.42
C THR A 222 21.30 -13.26 4.49
N THR A 223 21.13 -12.63 5.65
CA THR A 223 21.67 -11.29 5.87
C THR A 223 23.18 -11.31 5.64
N LEU A 224 23.68 -10.43 4.77
CA LEU A 224 25.11 -10.25 4.56
C LEU A 224 25.74 -9.80 5.89
N ALA A 225 26.84 -10.45 6.29
CA ALA A 225 27.44 -10.37 7.63
C ALA A 225 28.15 -9.03 7.95
N ILE A 226 27.64 -7.92 7.44
CA ILE A 226 28.28 -6.61 7.50
C ILE A 226 27.33 -5.69 8.30
N ASP A 227 27.86 -5.10 9.37
CA ASP A 227 27.36 -3.95 10.15
C ASP A 227 26.58 -4.12 11.47
N TYR A 228 26.35 -5.33 11.99
CA TYR A 228 25.82 -5.48 13.37
C TYR A 228 26.71 -6.40 14.23
N ASP A 229 27.72 -5.81 14.87
CA ASP A 229 28.48 -6.47 15.93
C ASP A 229 27.69 -6.42 17.24
N ILE A 230 26.84 -7.43 17.45
CA ILE A 230 26.03 -7.55 18.66
C ILE A 230 26.80 -8.39 19.67
N ASN A 231 27.49 -7.72 20.58
CA ASN A 231 28.29 -8.29 21.68
C ASN A 231 27.46 -9.01 22.77
N SER A 232 26.32 -9.65 22.47
CA SER A 232 25.51 -10.34 23.48
C SER A 232 24.98 -11.67 23.00
N THR A 233 25.13 -12.68 23.87
CA THR A 233 24.57 -14.02 23.73
C THR A 233 23.03 -13.99 23.67
N VAL A 234 22.50 -14.66 22.62
CA VAL A 234 21.09 -14.94 22.27
C VAL A 234 20.37 -13.80 21.50
N PRO A 235 19.79 -14.08 20.31
CA PRO A 235 19.81 -13.09 19.25
C PRO A 235 18.71 -12.04 19.40
N SER A 236 19.12 -10.78 19.45
CA SER A 236 18.25 -9.62 19.22
C SER A 236 17.80 -9.50 17.75
N LEU A 237 18.46 -10.23 16.84
CA LEU A 237 18.15 -10.31 15.41
C LEU A 237 17.88 -11.75 14.96
N LEU A 238 16.69 -12.03 14.43
CA LEU A 238 16.34 -13.32 13.86
C LEU A 238 16.43 -13.27 12.34
N ASP A 239 17.32 -14.05 11.73
CA ASP A 239 17.43 -14.17 10.28
C ASP A 239 16.34 -15.09 9.72
N LEU A 240 15.42 -14.51 8.95
CA LEU A 240 14.31 -15.24 8.32
C LEU A 240 14.71 -15.87 6.97
N GLY A 241 15.78 -15.41 6.34
CA GLY A 241 16.17 -15.77 4.97
C GLY A 241 15.00 -15.78 3.98
N ILE A 242 14.71 -16.92 3.36
CA ILE A 242 13.63 -17.08 2.36
C ILE A 242 12.24 -16.71 2.92
N PHE A 243 12.01 -16.88 4.22
CA PHE A 243 10.75 -16.50 4.84
C PHE A 243 10.55 -14.97 4.83
N TYR A 244 11.63 -14.18 4.80
CA TYR A 244 11.54 -12.73 4.59
C TYR A 244 11.00 -12.38 3.20
N TYR A 245 11.41 -13.12 2.17
CA TYR A 245 10.88 -12.97 0.80
C TYR A 245 9.44 -13.44 0.70
N GLY A 246 9.09 -14.52 1.40
CA GLY A 246 7.70 -14.94 1.58
C GLY A 246 6.85 -13.84 2.21
N TYR A 247 7.38 -13.15 3.23
CA TYR A 247 6.73 -11.99 3.85
C TYR A 247 6.55 -10.81 2.88
N MET A 248 7.58 -10.43 2.12
CA MET A 248 7.49 -9.34 1.13
C MET A 248 6.47 -9.66 0.02
N SER A 249 6.44 -10.92 -0.43
CA SER A 249 5.45 -11.42 -1.38
C SER A 249 4.03 -11.39 -0.78
N ALA A 250 3.86 -11.84 0.47
CA ALA A 250 2.58 -11.78 1.17
C ALA A 250 2.10 -10.33 1.36
N LEU A 251 3.00 -9.38 1.64
CA LEU A 251 2.68 -7.96 1.73
C LEU A 251 2.19 -7.41 0.38
N SER A 252 2.84 -7.83 -0.71
CA SER A 252 2.48 -7.48 -2.09
C SER A 252 1.15 -8.08 -2.54
N ILE A 253 0.74 -9.22 -1.96
CA ILE A 253 -0.62 -9.77 -2.11
C ILE A 253 -1.62 -9.02 -1.25
N PHE A 254 -1.26 -8.76 0.01
CA PHE A 254 -2.16 -8.21 1.01
C PHE A 254 -2.60 -6.80 0.66
N CYS A 255 -1.68 -5.86 0.40
CA CYS A 255 -2.05 -4.45 0.22
C CYS A 255 -3.06 -4.21 -0.92
N PRO A 256 -2.86 -4.74 -2.14
CA PRO A 256 -3.85 -4.71 -3.23
C PRO A 256 -5.23 -5.25 -2.84
N ASN A 257 -5.27 -6.45 -2.26
CA ASN A 257 -6.51 -7.12 -1.94
C ASN A 257 -7.23 -6.48 -0.76
N ALA A 258 -6.48 -5.96 0.22
CA ALA A 258 -7.05 -5.37 1.43
C ALA A 258 -7.79 -4.06 1.13
N ILE A 259 -7.29 -3.27 0.17
CA ILE A 259 -8.02 -2.10 -0.37
C ILE A 259 -9.25 -2.59 -1.16
N ASN A 260 -9.08 -3.62 -1.99
CA ASN A 260 -10.16 -4.11 -2.85
C ASN A 260 -11.36 -4.69 -2.08
N ILE A 261 -11.14 -5.33 -0.93
CA ILE A 261 -12.24 -5.86 -0.10
C ILE A 261 -12.89 -4.80 0.80
N LEU A 262 -12.25 -3.63 0.98
CA LEU A 262 -12.80 -2.49 1.71
C LEU A 262 -13.32 -1.46 0.71
N ALA A 263 -14.34 -1.85 -0.06
CA ALA A 263 -14.79 -1.13 -1.25
C ALA A 263 -16.33 -1.12 -1.37
N GLY A 264 -16.81 -0.37 -2.36
CA GLY A 264 -18.19 -0.36 -2.86
C GLY A 264 -19.14 0.61 -2.19
N ILE A 265 -18.61 1.69 -1.64
CA ILE A 265 -19.34 2.95 -1.46
C ILE A 265 -18.58 4.06 -2.20
N ASN A 266 -19.31 5.03 -2.73
CA ASN A 266 -18.77 6.08 -3.58
C ASN A 266 -17.62 6.88 -2.91
N GLY A 267 -16.41 6.72 -3.45
CA GLY A 267 -15.22 7.44 -3.01
C GLY A 267 -14.31 6.69 -2.02
N LEU A 268 -14.67 5.50 -1.55
CA LEU A 268 -13.95 4.85 -0.45
C LEU A 268 -12.60 4.28 -0.87
N GLU A 269 -12.49 3.66 -2.04
CA GLU A 269 -11.26 3.05 -2.55
C GLU A 269 -10.18 4.11 -2.79
N VAL A 270 -10.56 5.22 -3.41
CA VAL A 270 -9.64 6.34 -3.67
C VAL A 270 -9.37 7.12 -2.39
N GLY A 271 -10.41 7.42 -1.61
CA GLY A 271 -10.31 8.17 -0.38
C GLY A 271 -9.39 7.50 0.64
N GLN A 272 -9.55 6.19 0.89
CA GLN A 272 -8.72 5.47 1.85
C GLN A 272 -7.25 5.45 1.42
N SER A 273 -7.01 5.34 0.11
CA SER A 273 -5.67 5.36 -0.47
C SER A 273 -5.03 6.75 -0.35
N ILE A 274 -5.79 7.83 -0.53
CA ILE A 274 -5.29 9.19 -0.26
C ILE A 274 -4.94 9.34 1.23
N VAL A 275 -5.80 8.88 2.14
CA VAL A 275 -5.55 8.93 3.59
C VAL A 275 -4.26 8.18 3.96
N LEU A 276 -4.07 6.95 3.45
CA LEU A 276 -2.84 6.19 3.66
C LEU A 276 -1.61 6.90 3.08
N GLY A 277 -1.72 7.43 1.87
CA GLY A 277 -0.64 8.18 1.22
C GLY A 277 -0.23 9.41 2.03
N VAL A 278 -1.20 10.17 2.54
CA VAL A 278 -0.94 11.33 3.41
C VAL A 278 -0.29 10.92 4.72
N LEU A 279 -0.77 9.86 5.39
CA LEU A 279 -0.18 9.38 6.63
C LEU A 279 1.26 8.88 6.45
N LEU A 280 1.53 8.16 5.36
CA LEU A 280 2.89 7.74 5.02
C LEU A 280 3.78 8.94 4.69
N LEU A 281 3.28 9.92 3.94
CA LEU A 281 4.03 11.14 3.64
C LEU A 281 4.31 11.96 4.91
N LEU A 282 3.38 12.01 5.86
CA LEU A 282 3.61 12.62 7.18
C LEU A 282 4.72 11.90 7.93
N ASN A 283 4.72 10.55 7.91
CA ASN A 283 5.82 9.77 8.47
C ASN A 283 7.15 10.13 7.78
N ASP A 284 7.20 10.14 6.45
CA ASP A 284 8.41 10.48 5.69
C ASP A 284 8.91 11.89 6.01
N ILE A 285 8.01 12.88 6.10
CA ILE A 285 8.34 14.25 6.48
C ILE A 285 8.95 14.31 7.88
N CYS A 286 8.46 13.54 8.85
CA CYS A 286 9.07 13.47 10.18
C CYS A 286 10.55 13.04 10.09
N TYR A 287 10.87 12.03 9.28
CA TYR A 287 12.24 11.59 9.07
C TYR A 287 13.06 12.65 8.32
N LEU A 288 12.55 13.15 7.19
CA LEU A 288 13.27 14.11 6.34
C LEU A 288 13.52 15.47 7.02
N SER A 289 12.67 15.86 7.98
CA SER A 289 12.82 17.10 8.74
C SER A 289 13.75 16.98 9.94
N THR A 290 14.13 15.76 10.32
CA THR A 290 14.97 15.51 11.49
C THR A 290 16.44 15.50 11.09
N SER A 291 17.28 16.30 11.77
CA SER A 291 18.71 16.42 11.44
C SER A 291 19.57 15.24 11.93
N SER A 292 19.11 14.50 12.94
CA SER A 292 19.84 13.41 13.60
C SER A 292 19.63 12.01 12.99
N ILE A 293 18.90 11.89 11.88
CA ILE A 293 18.65 10.58 11.24
C ILE A 293 19.84 10.10 10.41
N SER A 294 19.97 8.77 10.27
CA SER A 294 20.98 8.17 9.40
C SER A 294 20.73 8.51 7.92
N GLN A 295 21.80 8.54 7.12
CA GLN A 295 21.69 8.79 5.68
C GLN A 295 20.84 7.71 4.99
N ALA A 296 20.97 6.45 5.39
CA ALA A 296 20.17 5.35 4.84
C ALA A 296 18.66 5.56 5.09
N ALA A 297 18.27 5.96 6.31
CA ALA A 297 16.87 6.27 6.61
C ALA A 297 16.38 7.48 5.80
N ARG A 298 17.21 8.52 5.65
CA ARG A 298 16.89 9.68 4.83
C ARG A 298 16.62 9.29 3.37
N ASP A 299 17.48 8.46 2.79
CA ASP A 299 17.35 8.00 1.41
C ASP A 299 16.10 7.14 1.21
N SER A 300 15.79 6.24 2.16
CA SER A 300 14.56 5.43 2.12
C SER A 300 13.28 6.26 2.20
N HIS A 301 13.24 7.26 3.09
CA HIS A 301 12.07 8.14 3.22
C HIS A 301 11.98 9.16 2.06
N LEU A 302 13.10 9.56 1.47
CA LEU A 302 13.11 10.37 0.25
C LEU A 302 12.57 9.57 -0.93
N PHE A 303 13.02 8.32 -1.11
CA PHE A 303 12.49 7.40 -2.11
C PHE A 303 10.97 7.25 -1.98
N SER A 304 10.48 6.99 -0.76
CA SER A 304 9.04 6.88 -0.49
C SER A 304 8.29 8.16 -0.85
N ALA A 305 8.77 9.33 -0.40
CA ALA A 305 8.13 10.61 -0.68
C ALA A 305 8.04 10.90 -2.19
N ILE A 306 9.08 10.54 -2.95
CA ILE A 306 9.12 10.71 -4.42
C ILE A 306 8.04 9.87 -5.11
N PHE A 307 7.73 8.67 -4.62
CA PHE A 307 6.64 7.83 -5.12
C PHE A 307 5.26 8.34 -4.64
N LEU A 308 5.15 8.74 -3.37
CA LEU A 308 3.87 9.10 -2.76
C LEU A 308 3.29 10.43 -3.26
N MET A 309 4.12 11.44 -3.56
CA MET A 309 3.61 12.75 -4.00
C MET A 309 2.88 12.71 -5.35
N PRO A 310 3.44 12.11 -6.43
CA PRO A 310 2.70 11.88 -7.68
C PRO A 310 1.46 11.00 -7.48
N PHE A 311 1.56 9.99 -6.61
CA PHE A 311 0.45 9.09 -6.30
C PHE A 311 -0.74 9.84 -5.69
N ILE A 312 -0.51 10.63 -4.63
CA ILE A 312 -1.53 11.46 -4.00
C ILE A 312 -2.15 12.42 -5.04
N GLY A 313 -1.31 13.01 -5.90
CA GLY A 313 -1.75 13.88 -6.99
C GLY A 313 -2.74 13.21 -7.95
N VAL A 314 -2.37 12.07 -8.54
CA VAL A 314 -3.25 11.35 -9.47
C VAL A 314 -4.52 10.83 -8.77
N SER A 315 -4.40 10.34 -7.54
CA SER A 315 -5.52 9.84 -6.77
C SER A 315 -6.49 10.96 -6.41
N ALA A 316 -6.00 12.14 -6.02
CA ALA A 316 -6.84 13.31 -5.79
C ALA A 316 -7.56 13.75 -7.07
N GLY A 317 -6.89 13.66 -8.24
CA GLY A 317 -7.50 13.93 -9.54
C GLY A 317 -8.63 12.96 -9.87
N LEU A 318 -8.47 11.67 -9.56
CA LEU A 318 -9.52 10.64 -9.70
C LEU A 318 -10.66 10.84 -8.69
N TYR A 319 -10.33 11.17 -7.44
CA TYR A 319 -11.29 11.38 -6.36
C TYR A 319 -12.30 12.48 -6.68
N LEU A 320 -11.92 13.51 -7.46
CA LEU A 320 -12.85 14.55 -7.91
C LEU A 320 -14.10 14.00 -8.61
N TYR A 321 -13.95 12.88 -9.33
CA TYR A 321 -15.00 12.24 -10.12
C TYR A 321 -15.56 10.98 -9.46
N ASN A 322 -14.80 10.34 -8.59
CA ASN A 322 -15.21 9.13 -7.88
C ASN A 322 -15.87 9.41 -6.51
N LYS A 323 -15.68 10.59 -5.91
CA LYS A 323 -16.41 10.93 -4.69
C LYS A 323 -17.92 11.00 -4.93
N TYR A 324 -18.71 10.84 -3.87
CA TYR A 324 -20.16 10.96 -3.94
C TYR A 324 -20.62 12.34 -4.49
N PRO A 325 -21.62 12.37 -5.39
CA PRO A 325 -22.14 11.24 -6.16
C PRO A 325 -21.16 10.83 -7.27
N SER A 326 -20.81 9.54 -7.36
CA SER A 326 -19.81 9.07 -8.33
C SER A 326 -20.25 9.32 -9.77
N GLN A 327 -19.30 9.85 -10.56
CA GLN A 327 -19.38 10.00 -12.01
C GLN A 327 -18.55 8.92 -12.73
N VAL A 328 -17.63 8.27 -12.02
CA VAL A 328 -16.81 7.16 -12.51
C VAL A 328 -16.54 6.15 -11.40
N PHE A 329 -16.39 4.89 -11.78
CA PHE A 329 -15.86 3.84 -10.92
C PHE A 329 -14.40 3.52 -11.27
N VAL A 330 -13.68 3.03 -10.28
CA VAL A 330 -12.24 2.90 -10.35
C VAL A 330 -11.76 1.55 -10.88
N GLY A 331 -12.58 0.51 -10.75
CA GLY A 331 -12.22 -0.87 -11.04
C GLY A 331 -11.16 -1.47 -10.10
N ASP A 332 -10.92 -2.77 -10.27
CA ASP A 332 -9.86 -3.52 -9.57
C ASP A 332 -8.48 -2.95 -9.92
N THR A 333 -8.33 -2.37 -11.12
CA THR A 333 -7.08 -1.73 -11.53
C THR A 333 -6.57 -0.71 -10.50
N TYR A 334 -7.44 0.15 -9.98
CA TYR A 334 -7.00 1.15 -9.00
C TYR A 334 -6.65 0.52 -7.65
N CYS A 335 -7.41 -0.47 -7.19
CA CYS A 335 -7.15 -1.16 -5.93
C CYS A 335 -5.78 -1.86 -5.97
N TYR A 336 -5.47 -2.53 -7.08
CA TYR A 336 -4.17 -3.17 -7.28
C TYR A 336 -3.03 -2.17 -7.40
N PHE A 337 -3.21 -1.14 -8.22
CA PHE A 337 -2.26 -0.07 -8.37
C PHE A 337 -1.91 0.58 -7.03
N SER A 338 -2.92 1.06 -6.29
CA SER A 338 -2.72 1.77 -5.02
C SER A 338 -2.10 0.87 -3.96
N GLY A 339 -2.59 -0.37 -3.81
CA GLY A 339 -2.01 -1.33 -2.87
C GLY A 339 -0.55 -1.65 -3.18
N MET A 340 -0.18 -1.76 -4.46
CA MET A 340 1.20 -2.04 -4.84
C MET A 340 2.12 -0.83 -4.68
N VAL A 341 1.64 0.40 -4.86
CA VAL A 341 2.43 1.60 -4.51
C VAL A 341 2.85 1.52 -3.04
N PHE A 342 1.92 1.19 -2.16
CA PHE A 342 2.22 1.03 -0.73
C PHE A 342 3.17 -0.12 -0.43
N ALA A 343 3.01 -1.28 -1.06
CA ALA A 343 3.93 -2.40 -0.91
C ALA A 343 5.35 -2.03 -1.37
N VAL A 344 5.50 -1.38 -2.54
CA VAL A 344 6.79 -0.94 -3.08
C VAL A 344 7.50 0.02 -2.13
N VAL A 345 6.83 1.09 -1.69
CA VAL A 345 7.46 2.07 -0.78
C VAL A 345 7.76 1.47 0.59
N GLY A 346 6.90 0.57 1.10
CA GLY A 346 7.13 -0.10 2.37
C GLY A 346 8.29 -1.10 2.35
N ILE A 347 8.46 -1.83 1.24
CA ILE A 347 9.52 -2.82 1.05
C ILE A 347 10.87 -2.14 0.79
N LEU A 348 10.96 -1.29 -0.23
CA LEU A 348 12.21 -0.58 -0.58
C LEU A 348 12.56 0.53 0.42
N GLY A 349 11.57 1.10 1.10
CA GLY A 349 11.78 2.06 2.16
C GLY A 349 12.11 1.42 3.53
N HIS A 350 12.14 0.09 3.63
CA HIS A 350 12.41 -0.64 4.88
C HIS A 350 11.52 -0.27 6.09
N PHE A 351 10.32 0.25 5.85
CA PHE A 351 9.35 0.59 6.90
C PHE A 351 8.04 -0.20 6.80
N SER A 352 8.07 -1.39 6.20
CA SER A 352 6.93 -2.31 6.06
C SER A 352 6.16 -2.58 7.36
N LYS A 353 6.82 -2.55 8.53
CA LYS A 353 6.17 -2.62 9.85
C LYS A 353 5.28 -1.40 10.11
N THR A 354 5.79 -0.19 9.88
CA THR A 354 5.02 1.06 9.98
C THR A 354 3.87 1.07 8.98
N LEU A 355 4.11 0.58 7.75
CA LEU A 355 3.06 0.44 6.74
C LEU A 355 1.90 -0.43 7.25
N LEU A 356 2.18 -1.60 7.83
CA LEU A 356 1.15 -2.49 8.38
C LEU A 356 0.38 -1.84 9.54
N MET A 357 1.04 -1.00 10.36
CA MET A 357 0.35 -0.23 11.40
C MET A 357 -0.63 0.79 10.81
N LEU A 358 -0.33 1.40 9.66
CA LEU A 358 -1.26 2.31 8.98
C LEU A 358 -2.39 1.58 8.27
N PHE A 359 -2.13 0.36 7.79
CA PHE A 359 -3.12 -0.56 7.23
C PHE A 359 -4.03 -1.20 8.29
N PHE A 360 -4.00 -0.74 9.55
CA PHE A 360 -4.74 -1.36 10.64
C PHE A 360 -6.23 -1.54 10.33
N ILE A 361 -6.91 -0.55 9.76
CA ILE A 361 -8.31 -0.65 9.37
C ILE A 361 -8.54 -1.73 8.30
N GLN A 362 -7.68 -1.79 7.30
CA GLN A 362 -7.72 -2.81 6.24
C GLN A 362 -7.46 -4.21 6.81
N ILE A 363 -6.52 -4.35 7.76
CA ILE A 363 -6.24 -5.60 8.49
C ILE A 363 -7.46 -6.02 9.30
N VAL A 364 -8.06 -5.11 10.07
CA VAL A 364 -9.26 -5.41 10.86
C VAL A 364 -10.43 -5.80 9.94
N ASN A 365 -10.62 -5.13 8.80
CA ASN A 365 -11.65 -5.50 7.84
C ASN A 365 -11.41 -6.90 7.27
N PHE A 366 -10.17 -7.22 6.90
CA PHE A 366 -9.79 -8.54 6.43
C PHE A 366 -10.09 -9.62 7.49
N LEU A 367 -9.57 -9.45 8.71
CA LEU A 367 -9.77 -10.39 9.82
C LEU A 367 -11.25 -10.54 10.19
N TYR A 368 -12.00 -9.45 10.18
CA TYR A 368 -13.44 -9.48 10.43
C TYR A 368 -14.21 -10.19 9.30
N SER A 369 -13.74 -10.08 8.06
CA SER A 369 -14.28 -10.79 6.90
C SER A 369 -13.90 -12.28 6.83
N VAL A 370 -12.83 -12.73 7.51
CA VAL A 370 -12.32 -14.12 7.44
C VAL A 370 -13.40 -15.19 7.60
N PRO A 371 -14.33 -15.11 8.58
CA PRO A 371 -15.37 -16.14 8.72
C PRO A 371 -16.25 -16.28 7.48
N GLN A 372 -16.52 -15.19 6.75
CA GLN A 372 -17.23 -15.23 5.47
C GLN A 372 -16.31 -15.69 4.33
N LEU A 373 -15.09 -15.17 4.24
CA LEU A 373 -14.16 -15.48 3.14
C LEU A 373 -13.76 -16.98 3.10
N PHE A 374 -13.65 -17.62 4.27
CA PHE A 374 -13.36 -19.05 4.38
C PHE A 374 -14.62 -19.92 4.49
N HIS A 375 -15.80 -19.35 4.26
CA HIS A 375 -17.09 -20.04 4.30
C HIS A 375 -17.39 -20.74 5.64
N VAL A 376 -16.85 -20.25 6.76
CA VAL A 376 -17.25 -20.66 8.13
C VAL A 376 -18.68 -20.19 8.44
N VAL A 377 -19.06 -19.04 7.86
CA VAL A 377 -20.45 -18.57 7.76
C VAL A 377 -20.77 -18.23 6.30
N PRO A 378 -22.06 -18.20 5.90
CA PRO A 378 -22.46 -17.89 4.53
C PRO A 378 -21.91 -16.55 4.03
N CYS A 379 -21.35 -16.56 2.83
CA CYS A 379 -20.74 -15.39 2.19
C CYS A 379 -21.52 -15.05 0.91
N PRO A 380 -22.33 -13.99 0.91
CA PRO A 380 -23.02 -13.57 -0.30
C PRO A 380 -22.02 -12.96 -1.29
N ARG A 381 -22.38 -12.97 -2.58
CA ARG A 381 -21.53 -12.40 -3.65
C ARG A 381 -21.24 -10.91 -3.42
N HIS A 382 -22.25 -10.15 -2.99
CA HIS A 382 -22.10 -8.74 -2.65
C HIS A 382 -22.34 -8.53 -1.15
N ARG A 383 -21.39 -7.88 -0.48
CA ARG A 383 -21.41 -7.59 0.96
C ARG A 383 -21.57 -6.09 1.26
N LEU A 384 -22.00 -5.35 0.24
CA LEU A 384 -22.18 -3.90 0.29
C LEU A 384 -23.42 -3.53 1.12
N PRO A 385 -23.41 -2.40 1.81
CA PRO A 385 -24.60 -1.92 2.52
C PRO A 385 -25.79 -1.74 1.57
N LYS A 386 -27.00 -1.87 2.10
CA LYS A 386 -28.24 -1.78 1.32
C LYS A 386 -28.75 -0.34 1.30
N TYR A 387 -28.89 0.24 0.12
CA TYR A 387 -29.49 1.56 -0.07
C TYR A 387 -31.02 1.50 0.04
N ASN A 388 -31.61 2.44 0.79
CA ASN A 388 -33.06 2.64 0.86
C ASN A 388 -33.47 3.93 0.12
N PRO A 389 -34.21 3.83 -1.00
CA PRO A 389 -34.64 5.01 -1.77
C PRO A 389 -35.61 5.93 -1.03
N SER A 390 -36.33 5.44 -0.01
CA SER A 390 -37.37 6.22 0.67
C SER A 390 -36.83 7.31 1.58
N ASP A 391 -35.68 7.05 2.23
CA ASP A 391 -35.01 7.98 3.16
C ASP A 391 -33.61 8.40 2.67
N ASN A 392 -33.13 7.83 1.56
CA ASN A 392 -31.82 8.08 0.98
C ASN A 392 -30.66 7.69 1.91
N LEU A 393 -30.83 6.64 2.72
CA LEU A 393 -29.84 6.13 3.66
C LEU A 393 -29.33 4.73 3.30
N MET A 394 -28.13 4.40 3.79
CA MET A 394 -27.51 3.10 3.72
C MET A 394 -27.77 2.32 5.02
N TYR A 395 -28.20 1.07 4.88
CA TYR A 395 -28.48 0.14 5.98
C TYR A 395 -27.52 -1.04 5.96
N PRO A 396 -27.26 -1.69 7.11
CA PRO A 396 -26.54 -2.95 7.13
C PRO A 396 -27.19 -3.98 6.20
N SER A 397 -26.39 -4.62 5.38
CA SER A 397 -26.80 -5.77 4.57
C SER A 397 -26.72 -7.05 5.40
N TYR A 398 -27.62 -8.01 5.16
CA TYR A 398 -27.72 -9.24 5.93
C TYR A 398 -27.48 -10.47 5.07
N ALA A 399 -26.90 -11.50 5.67
CA ALA A 399 -26.80 -12.86 5.14
C ALA A 399 -27.64 -13.82 6.00
N THR A 400 -28.24 -14.83 5.37
CA THR A 400 -29.04 -15.86 6.03
C THR A 400 -28.14 -17.00 6.51
N ILE A 401 -28.48 -17.63 7.63
CA ILE A 401 -27.76 -18.78 8.17
C ILE A 401 -28.71 -19.91 8.59
N ASP A 402 -28.71 -20.98 7.80
CA ASP A 402 -29.58 -22.14 8.03
C ASP A 402 -28.90 -23.22 8.88
N GLU A 403 -27.56 -23.29 8.85
CA GLU A 403 -26.80 -24.35 9.48
C GLU A 403 -26.57 -24.14 10.98
N LYS A 404 -26.72 -25.21 11.75
CA LYS A 404 -26.35 -25.28 13.18
C LYS A 404 -24.87 -25.64 13.29
N GLY A 405 -24.09 -24.90 14.09
CA GLY A 405 -22.68 -25.23 14.30
C GLY A 405 -21.84 -24.07 14.83
N PHE A 406 -20.52 -24.20 14.64
CA PHE A 406 -19.50 -23.24 15.09
C PHE A 406 -19.77 -21.81 14.60
N GLY A 407 -20.27 -21.65 13.35
CA GLY A 407 -20.62 -20.35 12.79
C GLY A 407 -21.67 -19.59 13.61
N ARG A 408 -22.75 -20.25 14.06
CA ARG A 408 -23.77 -19.62 14.93
C ARG A 408 -23.23 -19.26 16.31
N MET A 409 -22.36 -20.10 16.88
CA MET A 409 -21.69 -19.80 18.15
C MET A 409 -20.79 -18.56 18.02
N LEU A 410 -20.00 -18.49 16.96
CA LEU A 410 -19.18 -17.32 16.64
C LEU A 410 -20.02 -16.05 16.50
N LEU A 411 -21.13 -16.12 15.74
CA LEU A 411 -22.05 -14.99 15.58
C LEU A 411 -22.71 -14.57 16.89
N ALA A 412 -23.04 -15.51 17.78
CA ALA A 412 -23.58 -15.20 19.10
C ALA A 412 -22.57 -14.43 19.97
N ILE A 413 -21.29 -14.82 19.92
CA ILE A 413 -20.18 -14.11 20.61
C ILE A 413 -19.99 -12.71 20.00
N LEU A 414 -19.94 -12.60 18.67
CA LEU A 414 -19.79 -11.30 18.01
C LEU A 414 -20.98 -10.38 18.28
N SER A 415 -22.19 -10.94 18.35
CA SER A 415 -23.41 -10.19 18.67
C SER A 415 -23.42 -9.69 20.12
N SER A 416 -22.94 -10.48 21.09
CA SER A 416 -22.85 -10.03 22.49
C SER A 416 -21.85 -8.89 22.67
N LEU A 417 -20.82 -8.83 21.83
CA LEU A 417 -19.86 -7.73 21.75
C LEU A 417 -20.32 -6.54 20.88
N LYS A 418 -21.54 -6.57 20.34
CA LYS A 418 -22.09 -5.56 19.41
C LYS A 418 -21.27 -5.39 18.13
N PHE A 419 -20.54 -6.41 17.69
CA PHE A 419 -19.86 -6.40 16.40
C PHE A 419 -20.77 -6.83 15.24
N VAL A 420 -21.82 -7.60 15.52
CA VAL A 420 -22.75 -8.08 14.48
C VAL A 420 -24.17 -7.79 14.92
N ALA A 421 -24.98 -7.23 14.01
CA ALA A 421 -26.43 -7.19 14.19
C ALA A 421 -27.02 -8.53 13.73
N VAL A 422 -27.82 -9.16 14.58
CA VAL A 422 -28.47 -10.45 14.29
C VAL A 422 -29.98 -10.33 14.38
N LYS A 423 -30.69 -11.06 13.53
CA LYS A 423 -32.12 -11.32 13.70
C LYS A 423 -32.30 -12.75 14.18
N ARG A 424 -33.27 -12.94 15.08
CA ARG A 424 -33.57 -14.23 15.68
C ARG A 424 -34.96 -14.69 15.28
N SER A 425 -35.13 -16.00 15.12
CA SER A 425 -36.44 -16.63 15.00
C SER A 425 -37.24 -16.52 16.29
N GLU A 426 -38.52 -16.88 16.25
CA GLU A 426 -39.38 -17.03 17.43
C GLU A 426 -38.80 -18.05 18.44
N SER A 427 -38.05 -19.04 17.96
CA SER A 427 -37.32 -20.02 18.78
C SER A 427 -36.00 -19.50 19.38
N GLY A 428 -35.64 -18.23 19.14
CA GLY A 428 -34.43 -17.60 19.66
C GLY A 428 -33.13 -17.91 18.90
N GLU A 429 -33.20 -18.71 17.84
CA GLU A 429 -32.06 -19.05 16.98
C GLU A 429 -31.71 -17.89 16.04
N ILE A 430 -30.43 -17.68 15.75
CA ILE A 430 -29.98 -16.66 14.79
C ILE A 430 -30.33 -17.13 13.37
N THR A 431 -31.12 -16.33 12.64
CA THR A 431 -31.55 -16.61 11.26
C THR A 431 -30.84 -15.72 10.24
N GLU A 432 -30.59 -14.46 10.60
CA GLU A 432 -29.86 -13.50 9.77
C GLU A 432 -28.80 -12.79 10.59
N PHE A 433 -27.70 -12.42 9.93
CA PHE A 433 -26.63 -11.63 10.51
C PHE A 433 -26.14 -10.57 9.53
N SER A 434 -25.72 -9.41 10.04
CA SER A 434 -25.13 -8.36 9.20
C SER A 434 -23.83 -8.85 8.57
N ASN A 435 -23.59 -8.52 7.30
CA ASN A 435 -22.36 -8.88 6.60
C ASN A 435 -21.12 -8.40 7.35
N LEU A 436 -20.08 -9.24 7.39
CA LEU A 436 -18.89 -9.02 8.21
C LEU A 436 -17.87 -8.14 7.48
N THR A 437 -18.20 -6.85 7.34
CA THR A 437 -17.30 -5.81 6.81
C THR A 437 -17.33 -4.58 7.73
N ILE A 438 -16.23 -3.82 7.78
CA ILE A 438 -16.17 -2.60 8.58
C ILE A 438 -17.25 -1.58 8.15
N ILE A 439 -17.61 -1.55 6.86
CA ILE A 439 -18.67 -0.69 6.34
C ILE A 439 -20.01 -1.00 7.03
N ASN A 440 -20.40 -2.28 7.10
CA ASN A 440 -21.62 -2.69 7.80
C ASN A 440 -21.47 -2.52 9.32
N LEU A 441 -20.30 -2.78 9.89
CA LEU A 441 -20.03 -2.59 11.33
C LEU A 441 -20.26 -1.14 11.78
N VAL A 442 -19.79 -0.18 10.99
CA VAL A 442 -20.00 1.25 11.26
C VAL A 442 -21.49 1.59 11.22
N LEU A 443 -22.26 1.03 10.28
CA LEU A 443 -23.71 1.20 10.25
C LEU A 443 -24.42 0.51 11.42
N VAL A 444 -23.87 -0.60 11.94
CA VAL A 444 -24.37 -1.25 13.18
C VAL A 444 -24.13 -0.37 14.41
N TRP A 445 -22.99 0.30 14.49
CA TRP A 445 -22.65 1.16 15.63
C TRP A 445 -23.28 2.54 15.60
N PHE A 446 -23.33 3.19 14.43
CA PHE A 446 -23.75 4.58 14.27
C PHE A 446 -25.14 4.72 13.64
N GLY A 447 -25.78 3.59 13.27
CA GLY A 447 -27.06 3.57 12.60
C GLY A 447 -26.99 3.87 11.09
N PRO A 448 -28.15 3.92 10.42
CA PRO A 448 -28.23 4.19 8.98
C PRO A 448 -27.73 5.60 8.64
N GLN A 449 -26.91 5.71 7.60
CA GLN A 449 -26.30 6.99 7.20
C GLN A 449 -26.37 7.20 5.69
N ARG A 450 -26.36 8.46 5.25
CA ARG A 450 -26.19 8.78 3.83
C ARG A 450 -24.81 8.33 3.36
N GLU A 451 -24.70 7.91 2.10
CA GLU A 451 -23.49 7.28 1.56
C GLU A 451 -22.22 8.16 1.69
N ASP A 452 -22.32 9.46 1.40
CA ASP A 452 -21.20 10.40 1.56
C ASP A 452 -20.77 10.57 3.02
N THR A 453 -21.73 10.56 3.94
CA THR A 453 -21.49 10.71 5.38
C THR A 453 -20.83 9.46 5.93
N LEU A 454 -21.29 8.28 5.49
CA LEU A 454 -20.65 7.00 5.80
C LEU A 454 -19.22 6.93 5.26
N CYS A 455 -19.00 7.34 4.01
CA CYS A 455 -17.67 7.39 3.40
C CYS A 455 -16.74 8.33 4.18
N ASN A 456 -17.17 9.56 4.45
CA ASN A 456 -16.38 10.53 5.22
C ASN A 456 -16.09 10.04 6.65
N LEU A 457 -17.05 9.38 7.30
CA LEU A 457 -16.87 8.80 8.62
C LEU A 457 -15.80 7.69 8.61
N LEU A 458 -15.83 6.80 7.63
CA LEU A 458 -14.81 5.75 7.46
C LEU A 458 -13.42 6.35 7.21
N LEU A 459 -13.32 7.36 6.35
CA LEU A 459 -12.07 8.05 6.07
C LEU A 459 -11.53 8.79 7.31
N ALA A 460 -12.41 9.42 8.09
CA ALA A 460 -12.05 10.10 9.33
C ALA A 460 -11.58 9.09 10.40
N ILE A 461 -12.29 7.96 10.58
CA ILE A 461 -11.87 6.88 11.47
C ILE A 461 -10.47 6.37 11.08
N GLN A 462 -10.25 6.13 9.79
CA GLN A 462 -8.96 5.67 9.29
C GLN A 462 -7.84 6.70 9.51
N PHE A 463 -8.10 7.98 9.25
CA PHE A 463 -7.12 9.04 9.49
C PHE A 463 -6.76 9.16 10.98
N CYS A 464 -7.76 9.19 11.86
CA CYS A 464 -7.56 9.28 13.31
C CYS A 464 -6.79 8.08 13.86
N ILE A 465 -7.16 6.85 13.47
CA ILE A 465 -6.46 5.64 13.90
C ILE A 465 -5.05 5.59 13.30
N GLY A 466 -4.88 5.94 12.04
CA GLY A 466 -3.56 6.00 11.40
C GLY A 466 -2.63 7.00 12.07
N LEU A 467 -3.13 8.19 12.41
CA LEU A 467 -2.36 9.19 13.16
C LEU A 467 -2.02 8.69 14.56
N PHE A 468 -2.96 8.08 15.26
CA PHE A 468 -2.70 7.43 16.55
C PHE A 468 -1.62 6.34 16.44
N MET A 469 -1.65 5.52 15.38
CA MET A 469 -0.65 4.48 15.14
C MET A 469 0.73 5.07 14.83
N LEU A 470 0.82 6.20 14.13
CA LEU A 470 2.08 6.93 13.97
C LEU A 470 2.62 7.45 15.30
N VAL A 471 1.78 8.06 16.11
CA VAL A 471 2.18 8.52 17.46
C VAL A 471 2.65 7.33 18.29
N LEU A 472 1.91 6.21 18.27
CA LEU A 472 2.28 4.98 18.96
C LEU A 472 3.62 4.43 18.48
N ARG A 473 3.90 4.47 17.17
CA ARG A 473 5.16 4.02 16.58
C ARG A 473 6.36 4.82 17.09
N HIS A 474 6.21 6.14 17.24
CA HIS A 474 7.28 7.07 17.64
C HIS A 474 7.36 7.28 19.16
N THR A 475 6.44 6.72 19.95
CA THR A 475 6.41 6.83 21.42
C THR A 475 6.58 5.47 22.12
N LEU A 476 5.67 4.52 21.87
CA LEU A 476 5.70 3.17 22.47
C LEU A 476 6.60 2.20 21.71
N GLY A 477 6.82 2.41 20.41
CA GLY A 477 7.78 1.66 19.61
C GLY A 477 9.18 1.60 20.23
N PRO A 478 9.80 2.75 20.57
CA PRO A 478 11.09 2.75 21.28
C PRO A 478 11.06 2.01 22.62
N TRP A 479 9.95 2.01 23.35
CA TRP A 479 9.83 1.24 24.61
C TRP A 479 9.83 -0.28 24.38
N LEU A 480 9.16 -0.76 23.31
CA LEU A 480 9.07 -2.19 22.98
C LEU A 480 10.35 -2.76 22.37
N PHE A 481 11.03 -1.97 21.53
CA PHE A 481 12.19 -2.41 20.75
C PHE A 481 13.53 -1.85 21.25
N GLY A 482 13.51 -0.95 22.23
CA GLY A 482 14.72 -0.35 22.85
C GLY A 482 15.40 0.73 22.00
N TYR A 483 14.90 1.01 20.80
CA TYR A 483 15.45 2.02 19.89
C TYR A 483 14.37 2.50 18.91
N ASP A 484 14.45 3.76 18.51
CA ASP A 484 13.65 4.29 17.40
C ASP A 484 14.52 5.09 16.44
N ASN A 485 14.31 4.87 15.14
CA ASN A 485 15.08 5.52 14.07
C ASN A 485 14.89 7.05 14.05
N LEU A 486 13.83 7.55 14.69
CA LEU A 486 13.48 8.97 14.76
C LEU A 486 13.84 9.61 16.11
N SER A 487 14.46 8.86 17.04
CA SER A 487 14.54 9.17 18.47
C SER A 487 14.60 10.67 18.83
N TRP A 488 13.46 11.16 19.35
CA TRP A 488 13.30 12.42 20.07
C TRP A 488 13.99 12.36 21.45
N GLY A 489 15.28 12.04 21.49
CA GLY A 489 16.08 12.13 22.71
C GLY A 489 15.71 11.17 23.85
N VAL A 490 15.08 10.02 23.58
CA VAL A 490 15.00 8.97 24.61
C VAL A 490 16.33 8.21 24.61
N LYS A 491 17.19 8.62 25.56
CA LYS A 491 18.39 7.90 25.99
C LYS A 491 18.05 6.69 26.84
#